data_AF-A0A8H4M7P7-F1
#
_entry.id   AF-A0A8H4M7P7-F1
#
_cell.length_a   1.000
_cell.length_b   1.000
_cell.length_c   1.000
_cell.angle_alpha   90.00
_cell.angle_beta   90.00
_cell.angle_gamma   90.00
#
_symmetry.space_group_name_H-M   'P 1'
#
loop_
_entity.id
_entity.type
_entity.pdbx_description
1 polymer ?
#
loop_
_entity_poly.entity_id
_entity_poly.type
_entity_poly.pdbx_seq_one_letter_code
_entity_poly.pdbx_strand_id
1 'polypeptide(L)'
;MFSFARKSLWQLPPDKGPPIPQQELVDEEVCPNYNSATFYPAKPGEILAKRFQLLVKIGWGSQSTIWLARDISRLKWKSEQTVALKIINCNNADDARHEKEIESHISQKNPEHRGRVILRTCLDDFEVTGPEGKHMCLVYEPMREPLWILQRRFVDRKLPLPIAKAYIYFLLVGLDYLHSECKVVHTDLKLDNILMSFENENILADFIKRQQPMQCKVDGESGRTIYRCHNDFGALDWREIRNMIPKIADFGLAIKLDKPSIRDGMVGEQLGIYPIQRDYYRAPEVILGCGWNFKADIWNFGVLVRSL
;
A
#
# COMPACT_ATOMS: atom_id res chain seq x y z
N MET A 1 21.33 20.12 -23.44
CA MET A 1 20.71 21.09 -22.51
C MET A 1 19.94 20.31 -21.45
N PHE A 2 20.18 20.24 -20.14
CA PHE A 2 21.20 20.72 -19.20
C PHE A 2 21.41 19.56 -18.20
N SER A 3 22.52 18.83 -18.27
CA SER A 3 22.82 17.72 -17.33
C SER A 3 22.94 18.20 -15.87
N PHE A 4 23.38 19.44 -15.67
CA PHE A 4 23.64 20.03 -14.35
C PHE A 4 22.41 20.31 -13.48
N ALA A 5 21.20 20.31 -14.06
CA ALA A 5 19.97 20.67 -13.36
C ALA A 5 19.29 19.49 -12.63
N ARG A 6 19.67 18.24 -12.97
CA ARG A 6 19.10 17.03 -12.36
C ARG A 6 19.80 16.68 -11.05
N LYS A 7 19.04 16.12 -10.10
CA LYS A 7 19.62 15.66 -8.82
C LYS A 7 20.63 14.55 -9.06
N SER A 8 21.70 14.55 -8.28
CA SER A 8 22.65 13.44 -8.25
C SER A 8 21.96 12.20 -7.70
N LEU A 9 22.40 11.02 -8.17
CA LEU A 9 21.95 9.76 -7.61
C LEU A 9 22.34 9.67 -6.14
N TRP A 10 21.44 9.07 -5.34
CA TRP A 10 21.76 8.74 -3.97
C TRP A 10 22.82 7.64 -3.97
N GLN A 11 23.89 7.84 -3.19
CA GLN A 11 24.91 6.82 -3.01
C GLN A 11 24.40 5.82 -2.00
N LEU A 12 24.11 4.60 -2.46
CA LEU A 12 23.74 3.51 -1.58
C LEU A 12 24.98 2.92 -0.92
N PRO A 13 24.83 2.28 0.25
CA PRO A 13 25.92 1.54 0.86
C PRO A 13 26.55 0.55 -0.14
N PRO A 14 27.90 0.51 -0.25
CA PRO A 14 28.59 -0.22 -1.30
C PRO A 14 28.54 -1.75 -1.15
N ASP A 15 28.26 -2.26 0.05
CA ASP A 15 28.27 -3.68 0.35
C ASP A 15 26.86 -4.30 0.33
N LYS A 16 26.79 -5.61 0.06
CA LYS A 16 25.60 -6.42 0.35
C LYS A 16 25.53 -6.60 1.87
N GLY A 17 24.32 -6.52 2.43
CA GLY A 17 24.12 -6.78 3.85
C GLY A 17 24.51 -8.22 4.20
N PRO A 18 24.59 -8.56 5.50
CA PRO A 18 24.94 -9.90 5.92
C PRO A 18 24.08 -10.94 5.19
N PRO A 19 24.69 -12.03 4.67
CA PRO A 19 24.00 -12.98 3.81
C PRO A 19 22.89 -13.68 4.59
N ILE A 20 21.76 -13.89 3.92
CA ILE A 20 20.64 -14.66 4.48
C ILE A 20 20.91 -16.16 4.24
N PRO A 21 20.70 -17.04 5.23
CA PRO A 21 20.76 -18.48 5.04
C PRO A 21 19.87 -18.96 3.90
N GLN A 22 20.37 -19.86 3.04
CA GLN A 22 19.66 -20.28 1.83
C GLN A 22 18.30 -20.96 2.10
N GLN A 23 18.20 -21.68 3.22
CA GLN A 23 16.98 -22.39 3.63
C GLN A 23 15.92 -21.47 4.24
N GLU A 24 16.27 -20.23 4.59
CA GLU A 24 15.33 -19.29 5.19
C GLU A 24 14.45 -18.69 4.09
N LEU A 25 13.13 -18.87 4.18
CA LEU A 25 12.18 -18.18 3.33
C LEU A 25 12.13 -16.70 3.71
N VAL A 26 12.31 -15.82 2.73
CA VAL A 26 12.35 -14.38 2.90
C VAL A 26 11.11 -13.77 2.28
N ASP A 27 10.38 -13.00 3.08
CA ASP A 27 9.30 -12.13 2.59
C ASP A 27 8.27 -12.86 1.69
N GLU A 28 8.17 -12.50 0.41
CA GLU A 28 7.23 -13.07 -0.56
C GLU A 28 7.39 -14.59 -0.75
N GLU A 29 8.54 -15.16 -0.42
CA GLU A 29 8.76 -16.62 -0.43
C GLU A 29 7.86 -17.35 0.58
N VAL A 30 7.33 -16.66 1.58
CA VAL A 30 6.39 -17.22 2.57
C VAL A 30 4.96 -17.31 2.00
N CYS A 31 4.66 -16.59 0.91
CA CYS A 31 3.32 -16.62 0.32
C CYS A 31 3.00 -17.97 -0.33
N PRO A 32 1.78 -18.49 -0.16
CA PRO A 32 1.32 -19.64 -0.93
C PRO A 32 1.44 -19.38 -2.44
N ASN A 33 1.87 -20.40 -3.19
CA ASN A 33 2.07 -20.31 -4.64
C ASN A 33 3.10 -19.25 -5.07
N TYR A 34 4.07 -18.91 -4.21
CA TYR A 34 5.18 -18.06 -4.60
C TYR A 34 5.88 -18.62 -5.85
N ASN A 35 6.06 -17.76 -6.85
CA ASN A 35 6.83 -18.06 -8.04
C ASN A 35 7.71 -16.85 -8.39
N SER A 36 9.01 -17.01 -8.19
CA SER A 36 10.01 -15.95 -8.41
C SER A 36 10.00 -15.38 -9.83
N ALA A 37 9.58 -16.16 -10.84
CA ALA A 37 9.47 -15.72 -12.23
C ALA A 37 8.39 -14.63 -12.42
N THR A 38 7.36 -14.63 -11.60
CA THR A 38 6.25 -13.66 -11.72
C THR A 38 6.58 -12.28 -11.14
N PHE A 39 7.54 -12.20 -10.22
CA PHE A 39 7.92 -10.95 -9.55
C PHE A 39 8.94 -10.17 -10.39
N TYR A 40 8.97 -8.84 -10.29
CA TYR A 40 10.04 -8.04 -10.89
C TYR A 40 11.34 -8.13 -10.06
N PRO A 41 12.51 -8.46 -10.62
CA PRO A 41 13.78 -8.62 -9.88
C PRO A 41 14.45 -7.29 -9.52
N ALA A 42 13.73 -6.45 -8.78
CA ALA A 42 14.17 -5.12 -8.33
C ALA A 42 15.48 -5.17 -7.53
N LYS A 43 16.35 -4.18 -7.77
CA LYS A 43 17.62 -4.02 -7.04
C LYS A 43 17.73 -2.62 -6.41
N PRO A 44 18.28 -2.49 -5.20
CA PRO A 44 18.66 -1.19 -4.65
C PRO A 44 19.55 -0.44 -5.65
N GLY A 45 19.23 0.82 -5.92
CA GLY A 45 19.98 1.73 -6.79
C GLY A 45 19.51 1.71 -8.24
N GLU A 46 18.70 0.73 -8.62
CA GLU A 46 18.09 0.66 -9.94
C GLU A 46 17.19 1.87 -10.21
N ILE A 47 17.19 2.35 -11.46
CA ILE A 47 16.38 3.51 -11.86
C ILE A 47 15.26 3.03 -12.77
N LEU A 48 14.03 3.10 -12.27
CA LEU A 48 12.82 2.77 -13.03
C LEU A 48 12.25 4.02 -13.72
N ALA A 49 11.68 3.84 -14.90
CA ALA A 49 11.09 4.91 -15.73
C ALA A 49 12.00 6.15 -15.93
N LYS A 50 13.33 5.97 -15.84
CA LYS A 50 14.34 7.06 -15.85
C LYS A 50 14.08 8.15 -14.79
N ARG A 51 13.30 7.85 -13.74
CA ARG A 51 12.77 8.83 -12.79
C ARG A 51 12.84 8.37 -11.34
N PHE A 52 12.67 7.09 -11.06
CA PHE A 52 12.60 6.61 -9.68
C PHE A 52 13.80 5.73 -9.35
N GLN A 53 14.68 6.23 -8.50
CA GLN A 53 15.80 5.44 -7.98
C GLN A 53 15.31 4.60 -6.79
N LEU A 54 15.35 3.28 -6.91
CA LEU A 54 15.01 2.36 -5.82
C LEU A 54 16.02 2.50 -4.69
N LEU A 55 15.53 2.64 -3.46
CA LEU A 55 16.37 2.77 -2.26
C LEU A 55 16.34 1.48 -1.45
N VAL A 56 15.16 1.09 -0.99
CA VAL A 56 14.99 -0.03 -0.06
C VAL A 56 13.62 -0.68 -0.21
N LYS A 57 13.56 -2.00 -0.10
CA LYS A 57 12.30 -2.74 -0.07
C LYS A 57 11.65 -2.54 1.30
N ILE A 58 10.41 -2.04 1.33
CA ILE A 58 9.67 -1.71 2.56
C ILE A 58 8.41 -2.55 2.76
N GLY A 59 8.05 -3.38 1.79
CA GLY A 59 6.90 -4.26 1.91
C GLY A 59 6.84 -5.29 0.79
N TRP A 60 5.93 -6.24 0.94
CA TRP A 60 5.72 -7.35 0.02
C TRP A 60 4.34 -7.95 0.24
N GLY A 61 3.88 -8.71 -0.76
CA GLY A 61 2.68 -9.53 -0.70
C GLY A 61 2.72 -10.60 -1.78
N SER A 62 1.68 -11.41 -1.89
CA SER A 62 1.60 -12.51 -2.86
C SER A 62 1.68 -12.06 -4.32
N GLN A 63 1.34 -10.80 -4.60
CA GLN A 63 1.18 -10.26 -5.95
C GLN A 63 2.08 -9.07 -6.26
N SER A 64 2.89 -8.59 -5.30
CA SER A 64 3.73 -7.40 -5.51
C SER A 64 4.85 -7.26 -4.48
N THR A 65 5.83 -6.42 -4.79
CA THR A 65 6.78 -5.88 -3.81
C THR A 65 6.64 -4.37 -3.70
N ILE A 66 6.93 -3.82 -2.52
CA ILE A 66 6.85 -2.39 -2.26
C ILE A 66 8.25 -1.86 -1.96
N TRP A 67 8.66 -0.84 -2.72
CA TRP A 67 9.98 -0.22 -2.62
C TRP A 67 9.88 1.26 -2.33
N LEU A 68 10.64 1.72 -1.34
CA LEU A 68 10.90 3.14 -1.19
C LEU A 68 11.82 3.59 -2.32
N ALA A 69 11.46 4.69 -3.00
CA ALA A 69 12.23 5.23 -4.11
C ALA A 69 12.32 6.75 -4.04
N ARG A 70 13.36 7.31 -4.64
CA ARG A 70 13.57 8.76 -4.79
C ARG A 70 13.19 9.21 -6.18
N ASP A 71 12.35 10.23 -6.29
CA ASP A 71 12.05 10.90 -7.56
C ASP A 71 13.21 11.84 -7.94
N ILE A 72 13.97 11.44 -8.97
CA ILE A 72 15.14 12.17 -9.48
C ILE A 72 14.80 13.13 -10.64
N SER A 73 13.53 13.23 -11.05
CA SER A 73 13.10 14.16 -12.10
C SER A 73 13.06 15.62 -11.63
N ARG A 74 12.92 15.84 -10.33
CA ARG A 74 12.84 17.18 -9.73
C ARG A 74 14.18 17.91 -9.85
N LEU A 75 14.09 19.22 -10.15
CA LEU A 75 15.25 20.11 -10.16
C LEU A 75 15.94 20.14 -8.78
N LYS A 76 17.27 20.36 -8.77
CA LYS A 76 18.11 20.35 -7.55
C LYS A 76 17.58 21.21 -6.40
N TRP A 77 16.99 22.36 -6.70
CA TRP A 77 16.48 23.34 -5.72
C TRP A 77 15.09 23.04 -5.16
N LYS A 78 14.39 22.02 -5.67
CA LYS A 78 13.14 21.54 -5.06
C LYS A 78 13.44 20.48 -3.99
N SER A 79 12.59 20.38 -2.97
CA SER A 79 12.70 19.32 -1.94
C SER A 79 12.76 17.93 -2.56
N GLU A 80 13.49 17.03 -1.90
CA GLU A 80 13.50 15.61 -2.26
C GLU A 80 12.10 15.03 -2.09
N GLN A 81 11.64 14.29 -3.09
CA GLN A 81 10.39 13.57 -2.98
C GLN A 81 10.71 12.09 -2.95
N THR A 82 10.36 11.48 -1.84
CA THR A 82 10.38 10.04 -1.66
C THR A 82 8.98 9.50 -1.92
N VAL A 83 8.90 8.36 -2.60
CA VAL A 83 7.66 7.68 -2.95
C VAL A 83 7.75 6.21 -2.59
N ALA A 84 6.60 5.56 -2.43
CA ALA A 84 6.49 4.11 -2.34
C ALA A 84 6.04 3.55 -3.70
N LEU A 85 6.83 2.69 -4.31
CA LEU A 85 6.53 2.00 -5.55
C LEU A 85 6.00 0.60 -5.25
N LYS A 86 4.76 0.33 -5.62
CA LYS A 86 4.19 -1.03 -5.64
C LYS A 86 4.47 -1.62 -7.02
N ILE A 87 5.42 -2.56 -7.10
CA ILE A 87 5.77 -3.26 -8.34
C ILE A 87 5.00 -4.57 -8.38
N ILE A 88 4.07 -4.67 -9.32
CA ILE A 88 3.11 -5.77 -9.39
C ILE A 88 3.65 -6.89 -10.28
N ASN A 89 3.30 -8.14 -9.94
CA ASN A 89 3.70 -9.31 -10.70
C ASN A 89 3.20 -9.24 -12.16
N CYS A 90 3.99 -9.78 -13.09
CA CYS A 90 3.71 -9.65 -14.53
C CYS A 90 2.42 -10.34 -14.98
N ASN A 91 1.96 -11.35 -14.24
CA ASN A 91 0.72 -12.09 -14.49
C ASN A 91 -0.54 -11.44 -13.90
N ASN A 92 -0.41 -10.33 -13.16
CA ASN A 92 -1.53 -9.67 -12.47
C ASN A 92 -1.83 -8.28 -13.06
N ALA A 93 -1.64 -8.12 -14.37
CA ALA A 93 -1.83 -6.82 -15.03
C ALA A 93 -3.29 -6.34 -14.99
N ASP A 94 -4.27 -7.24 -15.03
CA ASP A 94 -5.69 -6.90 -14.92
C ASP A 94 -6.06 -6.40 -13.52
N ASP A 95 -5.64 -7.12 -12.47
CA ASP A 95 -5.84 -6.70 -11.07
C ASP A 95 -5.25 -5.32 -10.81
N ALA A 96 -4.06 -5.08 -11.35
CA ALA A 96 -3.37 -3.80 -11.23
C ALA A 96 -4.08 -2.66 -11.99
N ARG A 97 -4.68 -2.95 -13.16
CA ARG A 97 -5.48 -1.97 -13.92
C ARG A 97 -6.75 -1.63 -13.16
N HIS A 98 -7.41 -2.64 -12.60
CA HIS A 98 -8.59 -2.47 -11.77
C HIS A 98 -8.30 -1.60 -10.55
N GLU A 99 -7.24 -1.90 -9.79
CA GLU A 99 -6.82 -1.08 -8.64
C GLU A 99 -6.59 0.38 -9.04
N LYS A 100 -5.83 0.61 -10.12
CA LYS A 100 -5.57 1.95 -10.67
C LYS A 100 -6.86 2.67 -11.07
N GLU A 101 -7.79 2.00 -11.75
CA GLU A 101 -9.05 2.58 -12.21
C GLU A 101 -9.93 3.02 -11.03
N ILE A 102 -10.03 2.18 -9.99
CA ILE A 102 -10.75 2.53 -8.76
C ILE A 102 -10.10 3.73 -8.08
N GLU A 103 -8.78 3.73 -7.89
CA GLU A 103 -8.08 4.82 -7.22
C GLU A 103 -8.11 6.14 -8.01
N SER A 104 -8.04 6.06 -9.33
CA SER A 104 -8.22 7.21 -10.22
C SER A 104 -9.63 7.79 -10.09
N HIS A 105 -10.65 6.92 -10.06
CA HIS A 105 -12.03 7.34 -9.83
C HIS A 105 -12.19 8.01 -8.46
N ILE A 106 -11.67 7.43 -7.38
CA ILE A 106 -11.69 8.02 -6.04
C ILE A 106 -11.02 9.41 -6.03
N SER A 107 -9.89 9.54 -6.73
CA SER A 107 -9.10 10.78 -6.74
C SER A 107 -9.77 11.93 -7.49
N GLN A 108 -10.60 11.62 -8.49
CA GLN A 108 -11.26 12.58 -9.39
C GLN A 108 -12.69 12.97 -8.95
N LYS A 109 -13.23 12.35 -7.89
CA LYS A 109 -14.54 12.71 -7.31
C LYS A 109 -14.47 14.03 -6.54
N ASN A 110 -15.35 14.25 -5.56
CA ASN A 110 -15.47 15.53 -4.85
C ASN A 110 -14.16 15.88 -4.10
N PRO A 111 -13.33 16.83 -4.58
CA PRO A 111 -12.04 17.13 -3.97
C PRO A 111 -12.16 17.88 -2.64
N GLU A 112 -13.30 18.53 -2.40
CA GLU A 112 -13.59 19.31 -1.20
C GLU A 112 -14.06 18.43 -0.04
N HIS A 113 -14.41 17.17 -0.31
CA HIS A 113 -14.85 16.26 0.73
C HIS A 113 -13.67 15.89 1.64
N ARG A 114 -13.77 16.28 2.92
CA ARG A 114 -12.73 16.05 3.94
C ARG A 114 -12.28 14.60 4.11
N GLY A 115 -13.10 13.62 3.72
CA GLY A 115 -12.74 12.19 3.74
C GLY A 115 -11.76 11.77 2.65
N ARG A 116 -11.59 12.55 1.59
CA ARG A 116 -10.69 12.23 0.48
C ARG A 116 -9.25 12.03 0.95
N VAL A 117 -8.77 12.86 1.88
CA VAL A 117 -7.38 12.79 2.38
C VAL A 117 -7.10 11.55 3.25
N ILE A 118 -8.16 10.86 3.71
CA ILE A 118 -8.07 9.62 4.48
C ILE A 118 -7.92 8.40 3.54
N LEU A 119 -8.18 8.55 2.24
CA LEU A 119 -7.95 7.50 1.27
C LEU A 119 -6.58 7.70 0.62
N ARG A 120 -5.72 6.67 0.67
CA ARG A 120 -4.43 6.68 -0.03
C ARG A 120 -4.65 6.17 -1.45
N THR A 121 -4.56 7.05 -2.44
CA THR A 121 -4.67 6.69 -3.87
C THR A 121 -3.34 6.80 -4.61
N CYS A 122 -3.24 6.12 -5.76
CA CYS A 122 -2.10 6.21 -6.65
C CYS A 122 -1.86 7.66 -7.12
N LEU A 123 -0.60 8.10 -7.00
CA LEU A 123 -0.12 9.42 -7.39
C LEU A 123 0.30 9.47 -8.87
N ASP A 124 0.83 8.36 -9.37
CA ASP A 124 1.40 8.21 -10.70
C ASP A 124 1.59 6.72 -11.00
N ASP A 125 1.70 6.35 -12.27
CA ASP A 125 1.92 4.95 -12.65
C ASP A 125 2.77 4.82 -13.91
N PHE A 126 3.43 3.68 -14.05
CA PHE A 126 4.21 3.36 -15.24
C PHE A 126 4.37 1.85 -15.39
N GLU A 127 4.88 1.44 -16.54
CA GLU A 127 5.21 0.04 -16.83
C GLU A 127 6.74 -0.12 -16.91
N VAL A 128 7.24 -1.24 -16.39
CA VAL A 128 8.63 -1.67 -16.56
C VAL A 128 8.68 -3.07 -17.16
N THR A 129 9.59 -3.29 -18.10
CA THR A 129 9.84 -4.61 -18.67
C THR A 129 10.84 -5.37 -17.79
N GLY A 130 10.38 -6.46 -17.19
CA GLY A 130 11.22 -7.46 -16.52
C GLY A 130 11.57 -8.63 -17.46
N PRO A 131 12.29 -9.65 -16.96
CA PRO A 131 12.70 -10.81 -17.76
C PRO A 131 11.52 -11.61 -18.31
N GLU A 132 10.47 -11.79 -17.50
CA GLU A 132 9.32 -12.66 -17.81
C GLU A 132 8.09 -11.89 -18.30
N GLY A 133 8.18 -10.57 -18.44
CA GLY A 133 7.07 -9.75 -18.92
C GLY A 133 7.07 -8.33 -18.39
N LYS A 134 5.94 -7.66 -18.62
CA LYS A 134 5.70 -6.28 -18.20
C LYS A 134 5.11 -6.25 -16.80
N HIS A 135 5.60 -5.33 -15.98
CA HIS A 135 5.14 -5.12 -14.62
C HIS A 135 4.56 -3.71 -14.50
N MET A 136 3.34 -3.62 -13.98
CA MET A 136 2.77 -2.32 -13.64
C MET A 136 3.36 -1.85 -12.30
N CYS A 137 3.74 -0.58 -12.26
CA CYS A 137 4.25 0.08 -11.07
C CYS A 137 3.31 1.21 -10.68
N LEU A 138 2.73 1.11 -9.48
CA LEU A 138 1.88 2.15 -8.91
C LEU A 138 2.69 2.97 -7.89
N VAL A 139 2.67 4.29 -8.03
CA VAL A 139 3.43 5.24 -7.20
C VAL A 139 2.52 5.80 -6.12
N TYR A 140 2.97 5.76 -4.87
CA TYR A 140 2.21 6.22 -3.72
C TYR A 140 3.02 7.12 -2.81
N GLU A 141 2.32 7.86 -1.94
CA GLU A 141 2.94 8.47 -0.78
C GLU A 141 3.53 7.38 0.16
N PRO A 142 4.72 7.58 0.73
CA PRO A 142 5.27 6.68 1.73
C PRO A 142 4.42 6.70 3.01
N MET A 143 4.14 5.52 3.54
CA MET A 143 3.46 5.34 4.82
C MET A 143 4.41 4.70 5.83
N ARG A 144 4.17 4.96 7.12
CA ARG A 144 5.00 4.46 8.22
C ARG A 144 4.80 2.96 8.42
N GLU A 145 3.68 2.56 9.00
CA GLU A 145 3.38 1.16 9.28
C GLU A 145 1.86 0.92 9.27
N PRO A 146 1.39 -0.32 9.01
CA PRO A 146 0.00 -0.68 9.23
C PRO A 146 -0.42 -0.49 10.68
N LEU A 147 -1.70 -0.21 10.89
CA LEU A 147 -2.25 0.10 12.20
C LEU A 147 -2.03 -1.03 13.22
N TRP A 148 -2.07 -2.29 12.78
CA TRP A 148 -1.79 -3.43 13.67
C TRP A 148 -0.34 -3.46 14.17
N ILE A 149 0.63 -2.91 13.42
CA ILE A 149 2.02 -2.78 13.89
C ILE A 149 2.10 -1.64 14.89
N LEU A 150 1.47 -0.49 14.59
CA LEU A 150 1.42 0.66 15.50
C LEU A 150 0.84 0.26 16.87
N GLN A 151 -0.21 -0.55 16.89
CA GLN A 151 -0.80 -1.06 18.14
C GLN A 151 0.22 -1.76 19.03
N ARG A 152 1.16 -2.53 18.47
CA ARG A 152 2.19 -3.24 19.23
C ARG A 152 3.15 -2.31 19.98
N ARG A 153 3.17 -1.02 19.65
CA ARG A 153 3.98 0.01 20.34
C ARG A 153 3.33 0.52 21.62
N PHE A 154 2.08 0.16 21.88
CA PHE A 154 1.36 0.52 23.10
C PHE A 154 1.23 -0.67 24.05
N VAL A 155 1.01 -0.35 25.33
CA VAL A 155 0.73 -1.36 26.38
C VAL A 155 -0.49 -2.18 25.98
N ASP A 156 -0.41 -3.50 26.21
CA ASP A 156 -1.44 -4.48 25.85
C ASP A 156 -1.85 -4.51 24.37
N ARG A 157 -1.04 -3.89 23.50
CA ARG A 157 -1.30 -3.73 22.07
C ARG A 157 -2.59 -2.97 21.77
N LYS A 158 -2.94 -1.99 22.62
CA LYS A 158 -4.17 -1.20 22.49
C LYS A 158 -3.87 0.29 22.41
N LEU A 159 -4.59 0.99 21.54
CA LEU A 159 -4.46 2.44 21.44
C LEU A 159 -5.09 3.11 22.68
N PRO A 160 -4.48 4.18 23.19
CA PRO A 160 -5.13 5.05 24.16
C PRO A 160 -6.48 5.53 23.62
N LEU A 161 -7.52 5.50 24.45
CA LEU A 161 -8.89 5.82 24.05
C LEU A 161 -9.04 7.16 23.28
N PRO A 162 -8.32 8.25 23.63
CA PRO A 162 -8.39 9.49 22.84
C PRO A 162 -7.88 9.32 21.40
N ILE A 163 -6.80 8.56 21.20
CA ILE A 163 -6.22 8.27 19.88
C ILE A 163 -7.18 7.36 19.10
N ALA A 164 -7.69 6.31 19.75
CA ALA A 164 -8.65 5.40 19.13
C ALA A 164 -9.89 6.16 18.63
N LYS A 165 -10.50 7.03 19.45
CA LYS A 165 -11.66 7.84 19.06
C LYS A 165 -11.36 8.74 17.86
N ALA A 166 -10.18 9.37 17.81
CA ALA A 166 -9.78 10.21 16.68
C ALA A 166 -9.63 9.38 15.39
N TYR A 167 -8.98 8.22 15.47
CA TYR A 167 -8.80 7.35 14.30
C TYR A 167 -10.10 6.75 13.80
N ILE A 168 -10.99 6.35 14.71
CA ILE A 168 -12.36 5.91 14.38
C ILE A 168 -13.09 6.99 13.60
N TYR A 169 -13.03 8.24 14.08
CA TYR A 169 -13.65 9.37 13.39
C TYR A 169 -13.06 9.58 11.99
N PHE A 170 -11.73 9.61 11.86
CA PHE A 170 -11.09 9.78 10.54
C PHE A 170 -11.47 8.68 9.56
N LEU A 171 -11.42 7.42 9.98
CA LEU A 171 -11.78 6.27 9.15
C LEU A 171 -13.26 6.32 8.72
N LEU A 172 -14.18 6.68 9.62
CA LEU A 172 -15.58 6.87 9.27
C LEU A 172 -15.78 8.00 8.24
N VAL A 173 -15.05 9.10 8.37
CA VAL A 173 -15.09 10.21 7.41
C VAL A 173 -14.53 9.78 6.05
N GLY A 174 -13.50 8.94 6.02
CA GLY A 174 -12.97 8.32 4.80
C GLY A 174 -13.95 7.34 4.14
N LEU A 175 -14.60 6.49 4.93
CA LEU A 175 -15.64 5.56 4.43
C LEU A 175 -16.86 6.31 3.90
N ASP A 176 -17.29 7.38 4.57
CA ASP A 176 -18.36 8.25 4.10
C ASP A 176 -18.04 8.82 2.71
N TYR A 177 -16.82 9.31 2.48
CA TYR A 177 -16.40 9.74 1.14
C TYR A 177 -16.42 8.61 0.11
N LEU A 178 -15.88 7.45 0.47
CA LEU A 178 -15.78 6.28 -0.41
C LEU A 178 -17.18 5.81 -0.84
N HIS A 179 -18.13 5.79 0.09
CA HIS A 179 -19.47 5.27 -0.13
C HIS A 179 -20.41 6.31 -0.76
N SER A 180 -20.43 7.55 -0.24
CA SER A 180 -21.41 8.55 -0.65
C SER A 180 -21.04 9.25 -1.96
N GLU A 181 -19.77 9.63 -2.13
CA GLU A 181 -19.28 10.38 -3.29
C GLU A 181 -18.68 9.46 -4.36
N CYS A 182 -17.90 8.47 -3.93
CA CYS A 182 -17.22 7.57 -4.86
C CYS A 182 -18.08 6.37 -5.24
N LYS A 183 -19.08 5.99 -4.46
CA LYS A 183 -19.92 4.80 -4.72
C LYS A 183 -19.09 3.53 -4.90
N VAL A 184 -18.03 3.43 -4.11
CA VAL A 184 -17.12 2.28 -4.07
C VAL A 184 -17.31 1.57 -2.74
N VAL A 185 -17.28 0.24 -2.75
CA VAL A 185 -17.14 -0.61 -1.57
C VAL A 185 -15.72 -1.14 -1.55
N HIS A 186 -15.03 -1.06 -0.41
CA HIS A 186 -13.65 -1.54 -0.28
C HIS A 186 -13.56 -3.06 -0.33
N THR A 187 -14.50 -3.76 0.33
CA THR A 187 -14.67 -5.23 0.36
C THR A 187 -13.57 -6.06 1.06
N ASP A 188 -12.49 -5.43 1.51
CA ASP A 188 -11.40 -6.07 2.28
C ASP A 188 -10.83 -5.12 3.34
N LEU A 189 -11.70 -4.39 4.03
CA LEU A 189 -11.29 -3.47 5.09
C LEU A 189 -10.81 -4.25 6.32
N LYS A 190 -9.53 -4.08 6.68
CA LYS A 190 -8.85 -4.77 7.79
C LYS A 190 -7.68 -3.93 8.30
N LEU A 191 -7.11 -4.27 9.45
CA LEU A 191 -6.01 -3.50 10.04
C LEU A 191 -4.76 -3.41 9.14
N ASP A 192 -4.48 -4.42 8.31
CA ASP A 192 -3.37 -4.40 7.34
C ASP A 192 -3.54 -3.31 6.28
N ASN A 193 -4.79 -2.97 5.95
CA ASN A 193 -5.15 -2.00 4.93
C ASN A 193 -5.37 -0.60 5.51
N ILE A 194 -5.16 -0.41 6.82
CA ILE A 194 -5.08 0.91 7.45
C ILE A 194 -3.62 1.25 7.70
N LEU A 195 -3.07 2.18 6.92
CA LEU A 195 -1.69 2.59 7.01
C LEU A 195 -1.55 3.92 7.74
N MET A 196 -0.53 4.03 8.58
CA MET A 196 -0.28 5.24 9.36
C MET A 196 0.70 6.16 8.64
N SER A 197 0.38 7.45 8.55
CA SER A 197 1.35 8.44 8.06
C SER A 197 2.52 8.59 9.04
N PHE A 198 3.63 9.13 8.55
CA PHE A 198 4.71 9.57 9.43
C PHE A 198 4.27 10.75 10.30
N GLU A 199 4.88 10.88 11.47
CA GLU A 199 4.69 11.98 12.44
C GLU A 199 5.25 13.28 11.86
N ASN A 200 6.37 13.17 11.13
CA ASN A 200 7.00 14.23 10.37
C ASN A 200 7.88 13.70 9.23
N GLU A 201 8.23 14.59 8.31
CA GLU A 201 9.05 14.27 7.13
C GLU A 201 10.51 13.91 7.47
N ASN A 202 11.03 14.34 8.63
CA ASN A 202 12.42 14.10 9.02
C ASN A 202 12.69 12.61 9.27
N ILE A 203 11.70 11.86 9.77
CA ILE A 203 11.84 10.41 10.00
C ILE A 203 12.30 9.69 8.74
N LEU A 204 11.67 9.99 7.60
CA LEU A 204 11.99 9.33 6.34
C LEU A 204 13.37 9.76 5.81
N ALA A 205 13.69 11.06 5.94
CA ALA A 205 15.01 11.57 5.56
C ALA A 205 16.14 10.92 6.40
N ASP A 206 15.94 10.79 7.71
CA ASP A 206 16.91 10.18 8.61
C ASP A 206 16.98 8.66 8.45
N PHE A 207 15.89 8.01 8.09
CA PHE A 207 15.89 6.60 7.71
C PHE A 207 16.75 6.36 6.46
N ILE A 208 16.58 7.17 5.41
CA ILE A 208 17.38 7.06 4.17
C ILE A 208 18.87 7.33 4.45
N LYS A 209 19.20 8.34 5.27
CA LYS A 209 20.59 8.64 5.64
C LYS A 209 21.26 7.53 6.44
N ARG A 210 20.51 6.84 7.29
CA ARG A 210 21.01 5.73 8.14
C ARG A 210 20.92 4.37 7.45
N GLN A 211 20.47 4.34 6.19
CA GLN A 211 20.26 3.10 5.46
C GLN A 211 21.55 2.25 5.46
N GLN A 212 21.42 1.01 5.89
CA GLN A 212 22.49 0.01 5.85
C GLN A 212 22.36 -0.88 4.60
N PRO A 213 23.46 -1.55 4.20
CA PRO A 213 23.41 -2.66 3.26
C PRO A 213 22.22 -3.59 3.49
N MET A 214 21.37 -3.77 2.48
CA MET A 214 20.23 -4.69 2.60
C MET A 214 20.71 -6.14 2.65
N GLN A 215 20.18 -6.91 3.60
CA GLN A 215 20.37 -8.36 3.63
C GLN A 215 19.74 -8.99 2.39
N CYS A 216 20.44 -9.96 1.79
CA CYS A 216 19.95 -10.67 0.62
C CYS A 216 20.46 -12.11 0.55
N LYS A 217 19.76 -12.95 -0.22
CA LYS A 217 20.27 -14.24 -0.72
C LYS A 217 20.13 -14.32 -2.24
N VAL A 218 20.83 -15.26 -2.85
CA VAL A 218 20.63 -15.62 -4.26
C VAL A 218 19.89 -16.93 -4.29
N ASP A 219 18.71 -16.94 -4.90
CA ASP A 219 17.95 -18.16 -5.14
C ASP A 219 18.73 -19.10 -6.06
N GLY A 220 18.90 -20.35 -5.62
CA GLY A 220 19.71 -21.34 -6.32
C GLY A 220 19.08 -21.83 -7.63
N GLU A 221 17.75 -21.77 -7.74
CA GLU A 221 17.03 -22.24 -8.94
C GLU A 221 16.94 -21.15 -10.01
N SER A 222 16.47 -19.95 -9.64
CA SER A 222 16.30 -18.85 -10.60
C SER A 222 17.56 -17.98 -10.78
N GLY A 223 18.56 -18.08 -9.89
CA GLY A 223 19.72 -17.18 -9.87
C GLY A 223 19.40 -15.75 -9.44
N ARG A 224 18.17 -15.49 -8.99
CA ARG A 224 17.68 -14.16 -8.61
C ARG A 224 18.17 -13.77 -7.22
N THR A 225 18.52 -12.50 -7.05
CA THR A 225 18.78 -11.94 -5.71
C THR A 225 17.45 -11.55 -5.04
N ILE A 226 17.20 -12.10 -3.86
CA ILE A 226 16.04 -11.79 -3.01
C ILE A 226 16.53 -10.92 -1.86
N TYR A 227 15.95 -9.72 -1.74
CA TYR A 227 16.27 -8.77 -0.68
C TYR A 227 15.23 -8.83 0.42
N ARG A 228 15.68 -8.84 1.68
CA ARG A 228 14.81 -8.74 2.85
C ARG A 228 14.27 -7.32 2.99
N CYS A 229 12.98 -7.21 3.26
CA CYS A 229 12.34 -5.94 3.52
C CYS A 229 12.88 -5.30 4.80
N HIS A 230 13.03 -3.99 4.76
CA HIS A 230 13.43 -3.19 5.89
C HIS A 230 12.44 -2.03 6.03
N ASN A 231 11.46 -2.23 6.92
CA ASN A 231 10.37 -1.30 7.20
C ASN A 231 10.38 -0.79 8.66
N ASP A 232 11.47 -1.01 9.38
CA ASP A 232 11.69 -0.38 10.68
C ASP A 232 12.23 1.04 10.49
N PHE A 233 11.31 2.00 10.46
CA PHE A 233 11.62 3.43 10.38
C PHE A 233 12.11 4.02 11.72
N GLY A 234 12.26 3.17 12.75
CA GLY A 234 12.76 3.54 14.08
C GLY A 234 11.65 3.80 15.11
N ALA A 235 12.04 4.45 16.21
CA ALA A 235 11.12 4.84 17.27
C ALA A 235 10.07 5.87 16.79
N LEU A 236 8.91 5.91 17.45
CA LEU A 236 7.92 6.97 17.26
C LEU A 236 8.45 8.27 17.88
N ASP A 237 8.23 9.39 17.20
CA ASP A 237 8.34 10.69 17.85
C ASP A 237 7.04 10.98 18.62
N TRP A 238 7.03 10.61 19.90
CA TRP A 238 5.87 10.77 20.78
C TRP A 238 5.40 12.22 20.93
N ARG A 239 6.26 13.21 20.64
CA ARG A 239 5.90 14.63 20.70
C ARG A 239 4.98 15.03 19.55
N GLU A 240 5.08 14.32 18.43
CA GLU A 240 4.38 14.61 17.18
C GLU A 240 3.39 13.52 16.76
N ILE A 241 3.12 12.54 17.63
CA ILE A 241 2.17 11.45 17.38
C ILE A 241 0.78 11.91 16.92
N ARG A 242 0.36 13.11 17.36
CA ARG A 242 -0.91 13.73 16.96
C ARG A 242 -1.00 14.04 15.46
N ASN A 243 0.14 14.11 14.77
CA ASN A 243 0.24 14.36 13.33
C ASN A 243 0.05 13.08 12.50
N MET A 244 0.09 11.90 13.13
CA MET A 244 -0.14 10.63 12.45
C MET A 244 -1.62 10.48 12.10
N ILE A 245 -1.89 10.31 10.80
CA ILE A 245 -3.24 10.15 10.26
C ILE A 245 -3.35 8.71 9.72
N PRO A 246 -4.39 7.96 10.10
CA PRO A 246 -4.69 6.68 9.49
C PRO A 246 -5.23 6.90 8.08
N LYS A 247 -4.75 6.11 7.11
CA LYS A 247 -5.25 6.11 5.75
C LYS A 247 -5.73 4.72 5.34
N ILE A 248 -6.90 4.67 4.72
CA ILE A 248 -7.43 3.48 4.05
C ILE A 248 -6.67 3.31 2.75
N ALA A 249 -6.11 2.12 2.53
CA ALA A 249 -5.29 1.78 1.38
C ALA A 249 -5.66 0.39 0.83
N ASP A 250 -5.07 0.02 -0.31
CA ASP A 250 -5.26 -1.26 -1.00
C ASP A 250 -6.69 -1.45 -1.54
N PHE A 251 -6.95 -0.80 -2.67
CA PHE A 251 -8.23 -0.86 -3.38
C PHE A 251 -8.27 -1.96 -4.44
N GLY A 252 -7.34 -2.92 -4.43
CA GLY A 252 -7.26 -3.99 -5.43
C GLY A 252 -8.48 -4.90 -5.49
N LEU A 253 -9.24 -5.00 -4.40
CA LEU A 253 -10.51 -5.75 -4.34
C LEU A 253 -11.74 -4.85 -4.31
N ALA A 254 -11.58 -3.53 -4.35
CA ALA A 254 -12.69 -2.60 -4.22
C ALA A 254 -13.58 -2.61 -5.47
N ILE A 255 -14.89 -2.40 -5.29
CA ILE A 255 -15.89 -2.53 -6.34
C ILE A 255 -16.78 -1.29 -6.38
N LYS A 256 -17.09 -0.83 -7.59
CA LYS A 256 -18.05 0.26 -7.83
C LYS A 256 -19.47 -0.30 -8.00
N LEU A 257 -20.44 0.23 -7.27
CA LEU A 257 -21.85 -0.23 -7.29
C LEU A 257 -22.80 0.63 -8.17
N ASP A 258 -22.25 1.34 -9.16
CA ASP A 258 -23.00 2.33 -9.97
C ASP A 258 -23.60 1.81 -11.28
N LYS A 259 -23.63 0.51 -11.53
CA LYS A 259 -24.24 -0.02 -12.77
C LYS A 259 -25.63 -0.57 -12.45
N PRO A 260 -26.72 0.19 -12.71
CA PRO A 260 -28.05 -0.40 -12.66
C PRO A 260 -28.10 -1.58 -13.64
N SER A 261 -28.23 -2.79 -13.13
CA SER A 261 -28.50 -3.97 -13.94
C SER A 261 -29.98 -3.93 -14.34
N ILE A 262 -30.25 -3.78 -15.63
CA ILE A 262 -31.60 -3.94 -16.23
C ILE A 262 -31.95 -5.44 -16.34
N ARG A 263 -31.75 -6.20 -15.27
CA ARG A 263 -32.30 -7.56 -15.19
C ARG A 263 -33.57 -7.48 -14.36
N ASP A 264 -34.68 -7.71 -15.05
CA ASP A 264 -36.04 -7.92 -14.51
C ASP A 264 -36.91 -6.71 -14.14
N GLY A 265 -36.56 -5.49 -14.57
CA GLY A 265 -37.50 -4.36 -14.50
C GLY A 265 -37.95 -3.94 -13.08
N MET A 266 -37.31 -4.49 -12.05
CA MET A 266 -37.44 -4.05 -10.67
C MET A 266 -36.30 -3.09 -10.33
N VAL A 267 -36.65 -1.89 -9.87
CA VAL A 267 -35.70 -0.91 -9.33
C VAL A 267 -35.25 -1.42 -7.96
N GLY A 268 -34.17 -2.22 -7.92
CA GLY A 268 -33.48 -2.61 -6.69
C GLY A 268 -32.11 -1.95 -6.58
N GLU A 269 -31.62 -1.72 -5.36
CA GLU A 269 -30.22 -1.36 -5.13
C GLU A 269 -29.30 -2.45 -5.74
N GLN A 270 -28.22 -2.07 -6.43
CA GLN A 270 -27.27 -3.04 -6.96
C GLN A 270 -26.55 -3.73 -5.78
N LEU A 271 -26.83 -5.02 -5.58
CA LEU A 271 -26.17 -5.85 -4.58
C LEU A 271 -25.05 -6.68 -5.24
N GLY A 272 -23.88 -6.72 -4.60
CA GLY A 272 -22.88 -7.72 -4.91
C GLY A 272 -23.34 -9.08 -4.39
N ILE A 273 -23.16 -10.15 -5.18
CA ILE A 273 -23.65 -11.50 -4.85
C ILE A 273 -22.54 -12.56 -4.78
N TYR A 274 -21.30 -12.16 -4.96
CA TYR A 274 -20.13 -13.04 -4.88
C TYR A 274 -19.40 -12.87 -3.53
N PRO A 275 -18.61 -13.87 -3.11
CA PRO A 275 -17.86 -13.79 -1.87
C PRO A 275 -16.87 -12.63 -1.86
N ILE A 276 -16.89 -11.85 -0.79
CA ILE A 276 -15.90 -10.82 -0.46
C ILE A 276 -15.44 -11.01 0.98
N GLN A 277 -14.49 -10.17 1.42
CA GLN A 277 -13.95 -10.10 2.78
C GLN A 277 -13.21 -11.37 3.24
N ARG A 278 -12.14 -11.18 4.00
CA ARG A 278 -11.45 -12.29 4.68
C ARG A 278 -12.33 -12.89 5.78
N ASP A 279 -12.13 -14.17 6.07
CA ASP A 279 -13.05 -14.98 6.86
C ASP A 279 -13.46 -14.35 8.20
N TYR A 280 -12.51 -13.87 9.02
CA TYR A 280 -12.80 -13.26 10.32
C TYR A 280 -13.50 -11.90 10.25
N TYR A 281 -13.45 -11.24 9.10
CA TYR A 281 -14.06 -9.93 8.88
C TYR A 281 -15.39 -10.04 8.12
N ARG A 282 -15.75 -11.22 7.61
CA ARG A 282 -16.87 -11.38 6.69
C ARG A 282 -18.22 -11.04 7.35
N ALA A 283 -19.02 -10.23 6.66
CA ALA A 283 -20.33 -9.79 7.10
C ALA A 283 -21.37 -10.92 6.95
N PRO A 284 -22.39 -10.97 7.82
CA PRO A 284 -23.37 -12.05 7.80
C PRO A 284 -24.13 -12.13 6.47
N GLU A 285 -24.46 -11.00 5.83
CA GLU A 285 -25.11 -10.96 4.52
C GLU A 285 -24.26 -11.57 3.39
N VAL A 286 -22.93 -11.48 3.51
CA VAL A 286 -21.98 -12.10 2.58
C VAL A 286 -21.89 -13.61 2.83
N ILE A 287 -21.89 -14.04 4.10
CA ILE A 287 -21.89 -15.46 4.48
C ILE A 287 -23.17 -16.15 4.01
N LEU A 288 -24.31 -15.49 4.18
CA LEU A 288 -25.62 -16.03 3.82
C LEU A 288 -25.94 -15.89 2.32
N GLY A 289 -25.13 -15.16 1.55
CA GLY A 289 -25.37 -14.93 0.13
C GLY A 289 -26.62 -14.09 -0.15
N CYS A 290 -27.04 -13.24 0.80
CA CYS A 290 -28.24 -12.40 0.67
C CYS A 290 -28.03 -11.17 -0.24
N GLY A 291 -26.82 -10.99 -0.75
CA GLY A 291 -26.38 -9.78 -1.41
C GLY A 291 -25.81 -8.77 -0.42
N TRP A 292 -24.84 -7.98 -0.86
CA TRP A 292 -24.14 -7.00 -0.04
C TRP A 292 -23.99 -5.65 -0.75
N ASN A 293 -23.85 -4.59 0.04
CA ASN A 293 -23.60 -3.23 -0.44
C ASN A 293 -22.55 -2.54 0.46
N PHE A 294 -22.51 -1.21 0.46
CA PHE A 294 -21.62 -0.39 1.30
C PHE A 294 -21.63 -0.75 2.80
N LYS A 295 -22.70 -1.36 3.32
CA LYS A 295 -22.80 -1.79 4.73
C LYS A 295 -21.84 -2.92 5.08
N ALA A 296 -21.38 -3.70 4.11
CA ALA A 296 -20.37 -4.73 4.33
C ALA A 296 -19.06 -4.13 4.89
N ASP A 297 -18.63 -2.96 4.39
CA ASP A 297 -17.46 -2.26 4.91
C ASP A 297 -17.71 -1.73 6.34
N ILE A 298 -18.95 -1.34 6.67
CA ILE A 298 -19.30 -0.88 8.03
C ILE A 298 -19.23 -2.05 9.03
N TRP A 299 -19.60 -3.26 8.61
CA TRP A 299 -19.37 -4.46 9.41
C TRP A 299 -17.88 -4.71 9.64
N ASN A 300 -17.06 -4.68 8.58
CA ASN A 300 -15.61 -4.81 8.71
C ASN A 300 -15.04 -3.76 9.66
N PHE A 301 -15.51 -2.52 9.54
CA PHE A 301 -15.13 -1.42 10.41
C PHE A 301 -15.48 -1.71 11.87
N GLY A 302 -16.68 -2.22 12.16
CA GLY A 302 -17.07 -2.62 13.52
C GLY A 302 -16.13 -3.68 14.12
N VAL A 303 -15.73 -4.68 13.32
CA VAL A 303 -14.75 -5.70 13.73
C VAL A 303 -13.38 -5.07 14.00
N LEU A 304 -12.94 -4.14 13.14
CA LEU A 304 -11.70 -3.39 13.31
C LEU A 304 -11.71 -2.57 14.60
N VAL A 305 -12.77 -1.80 14.87
CA VAL A 305 -12.91 -0.96 16.07
C VAL A 305 -12.78 -1.76 17.36
N ARG A 306 -13.30 -2.99 17.41
CA ARG A 306 -13.17 -3.87 18.57
C ARG A 306 -11.71 -4.16 18.94
N SER A 307 -10.81 -4.12 17.95
CA SER A 307 -9.41 -4.41 18.15
C SER A 307 -8.56 -3.19 18.51
N LEU A 308 -9.10 -1.96 18.34
CA LEU A 308 -8.38 -0.69 18.55
C LEU A 308 -7.99 -0.42 20.00
#